data_AF-A0A932DBD5-F1
#
_entry.id   AF-A0A932DBD5-F1
#
_cell.length_a   1.000
_cell.length_b   1.000
_cell.length_c   1.000
_cell.angle_alpha   90.00
_cell.angle_beta   90.00
_cell.angle_gamma   90.00
#
_symmetry.space_group_name_H-M   'P 1'
#
loop_
_entity.id
_entity.type
_entity.pdbx_description
1 polymer ?
#
loop_
_entity_poly.entity_id
_entity_poly.type
_entity_poly.pdbx_seq_one_letter_code
_entity_poly.pdbx_strand_id
1 'polypeptide(L)'
;MKLTSALLIGFALVTPIIVFPDVVTDWNNVAIQAVRADATHPGPTWASRHFAMVHVAIYDAVNAIDQTHQPYHVAASAPPDTSREAAAAQAAYRVLAAVHPTQKASLDAALATSLASVADGPGKAAGIALGDSVGTEIVAWRSADGSSPEPPFTPGTNPGEWQPTAPDFTPALGPGWGKVVPFAMESGAQFRPPPPPALTSAEYAAAFNSVKSLGARESSTRTAEQTQIGMFWGYDRQGMGPPLVFYNQIAQKIAAQRGSSLSENARLFALINIAMADAGISCWDCKYLFNLWRPITAIREAGADGNPATEADPAWEPLGAPGGGVVPNFTPPFPAFTSGHATFGAALFRTLRHFYATDAVSFTLASDELPGVERSFSSFSQAAAENGVSRIYLGIHWQFDNLVGQAGGRAVADHVYANFLTPRLAIGPAADRLVASWPRSSRSFLLATTDNLSPPVSWLPIALPSEGPGGLNVVSILPVSPVRFFKLALIGGN
;
A
#
# COMPACT_ATOMS: atom_id res chain seq x y z
N MET A 1 -6.62 53.32 41.50
CA MET A 1 -7.31 52.02 41.32
C MET A 1 -7.11 51.56 39.89
N LYS A 2 -6.12 50.69 39.64
CA LYS A 2 -5.92 50.01 38.36
C LYS A 2 -5.87 48.51 38.66
N LEU A 3 -6.79 47.76 38.07
CA LEU A 3 -6.93 46.32 38.26
C LEU A 3 -5.74 45.58 37.66
N THR A 4 -5.15 44.69 38.44
CA THR A 4 -4.21 43.66 38.01
C THR A 4 -4.98 42.51 37.35
N SER A 5 -4.67 42.22 36.08
CA SER A 5 -5.05 40.95 35.44
C SER A 5 -3.81 40.07 35.37
N ALA A 6 -3.77 39.03 36.19
CA ALA A 6 -2.75 37.99 36.11
C ALA A 6 -3.24 36.90 35.13
N LEU A 7 -2.53 36.76 34.02
CA LEU A 7 -2.76 35.73 33.01
C LEU A 7 -2.20 34.40 33.53
N LEU A 8 -3.06 33.42 33.84
CA LEU A 8 -2.63 32.05 34.09
C LEU A 8 -2.24 31.41 32.75
N ILE A 9 -0.94 31.21 32.54
CA ILE A 9 -0.43 30.36 31.47
C ILE A 9 -0.48 28.92 31.97
N GLY A 10 -1.48 28.17 31.54
CA GLY A 10 -1.53 26.72 31.75
C GLY A 10 -0.47 26.05 30.87
N PHE A 11 0.59 25.53 31.49
CA PHE A 11 1.48 24.59 30.82
C PHE A 11 0.72 23.28 30.61
N ALA A 12 0.31 23.01 29.36
CA ALA A 12 -0.08 21.66 28.96
C ALA A 12 1.18 20.79 29.06
N LEU A 13 1.21 19.87 30.03
CA LEU A 13 2.17 18.78 30.08
C LEU A 13 1.93 17.89 28.86
N VAL A 14 2.70 18.12 27.80
CA VAL A 14 2.84 17.15 26.71
C VAL A 14 3.73 16.04 27.27
N THR A 15 3.10 14.96 27.75
CA THR A 15 3.82 13.72 28.00
C THR A 15 4.39 13.24 26.66
N PRO A 16 5.70 13.02 26.53
CA PRO A 16 6.24 12.43 25.32
C PRO A 16 5.62 11.04 25.15
N ILE A 17 4.92 10.81 24.04
CA ILE A 17 4.54 9.47 23.62
C ILE A 17 5.86 8.78 23.26
N ILE A 18 6.33 7.91 24.13
CA ILE A 18 7.48 7.06 23.83
C ILE A 18 6.97 5.99 22.87
N VAL A 19 7.31 6.15 21.58
CA VAL A 19 7.00 5.19 20.53
C VAL A 19 8.12 4.16 20.51
N PHE A 20 7.81 2.90 20.81
CA PHE A 20 8.77 1.82 20.71
C PHE A 20 8.63 1.11 19.36
N PRO A 21 9.74 0.78 18.68
CA PRO A 21 9.70 -0.20 17.59
C PRO A 21 9.02 -1.48 18.08
N ASP A 22 8.17 -2.06 17.24
CA ASP A 22 7.55 -3.36 17.48
C ASP A 22 8.00 -4.37 16.43
N VAL A 23 7.70 -5.64 16.70
CA VAL A 23 8.05 -6.76 15.83
C VAL A 23 7.52 -6.59 14.40
N VAL A 24 6.38 -5.94 14.17
CA VAL A 24 5.82 -5.74 12.83
C VAL A 24 6.71 -4.78 12.05
N THR A 25 7.12 -3.69 12.69
CA THR A 25 8.05 -2.72 12.09
C THR A 25 9.47 -3.30 11.92
N ASP A 26 9.93 -4.16 12.84
CA ASP A 26 11.21 -4.86 12.70
C ASP A 26 11.20 -5.80 11.51
N TRP A 27 10.15 -6.61 11.35
CA TRP A 27 10.02 -7.52 10.21
C TRP A 27 9.70 -6.81 8.90
N ASN A 28 9.08 -5.62 8.95
CA ASN A 28 9.01 -4.74 7.78
C ASN A 28 10.41 -4.28 7.33
N ASN A 29 11.28 -3.91 8.27
CA ASN A 29 12.68 -3.57 7.94
C ASN A 29 13.44 -4.78 7.37
N VAL A 30 13.24 -5.98 7.92
CA VAL A 30 13.83 -7.22 7.37
C VAL A 30 13.33 -7.46 5.95
N ALA A 31 12.03 -7.32 5.69
CA ALA A 31 11.45 -7.44 4.34
C ALA A 31 12.00 -6.39 3.37
N ILE A 32 12.18 -5.13 3.82
CA ILE A 32 12.84 -4.08 3.04
C ILE A 32 14.26 -4.50 2.62
N GLN A 33 15.07 -5.01 3.56
CA GLN A 33 16.43 -5.45 3.22
C GLN A 33 16.41 -6.67 2.29
N ALA A 34 15.49 -7.61 2.51
CA ALA A 34 15.36 -8.78 1.66
C ALA A 34 15.02 -8.41 0.22
N VAL A 35 14.08 -7.48 0.02
CA VAL A 35 13.71 -6.95 -1.31
C VAL A 35 14.84 -6.15 -1.95
N ARG A 36 15.60 -5.35 -1.18
CA ARG A 36 16.77 -4.62 -1.70
C ARG A 36 17.85 -5.55 -2.25
N ALA A 37 18.08 -6.65 -1.54
CA ALA A 37 19.08 -7.64 -1.90
C ALA A 37 18.60 -8.64 -2.98
N ASP A 38 17.31 -8.60 -3.37
CA ASP A 38 16.76 -9.55 -4.33
C ASP A 38 17.16 -9.21 -5.78
N ALA A 39 18.15 -9.95 -6.29
CA ALA A 39 18.55 -9.92 -7.69
C ALA A 39 17.78 -10.92 -8.57
N THR A 40 17.01 -11.84 -7.96
CA THR A 40 16.31 -12.93 -8.66
C THR A 40 14.93 -12.52 -9.15
N HIS A 41 14.22 -11.72 -8.36
CA HIS A 41 12.89 -11.22 -8.68
C HIS A 41 12.90 -9.69 -8.71
N PRO A 42 13.62 -9.07 -9.68
CA PRO A 42 13.79 -7.63 -9.72
C PRO A 42 12.47 -6.94 -10.07
N GLY A 43 12.35 -5.70 -9.60
CA GLY A 43 11.31 -4.77 -10.02
C GLY A 43 10.11 -4.66 -9.07
N PRO A 44 9.23 -3.69 -9.35
CA PRO A 44 8.17 -3.28 -8.41
C PRO A 44 7.07 -4.33 -8.23
N THR A 45 6.80 -5.13 -9.24
CA THR A 45 5.73 -6.13 -9.25
C THR A 45 5.99 -7.26 -8.25
N TRP A 46 7.17 -7.89 -8.33
CA TRP A 46 7.60 -8.91 -7.38
C TRP A 46 7.69 -8.40 -5.95
N ALA A 47 8.29 -7.22 -5.74
CA ALA A 47 8.35 -6.60 -4.43
C ALA A 47 6.96 -6.38 -3.82
N SER A 48 5.97 -5.96 -4.63
CA SER A 48 4.59 -5.73 -4.16
C SER A 48 3.95 -6.99 -3.61
N ARG A 49 4.16 -8.09 -4.32
CA ARG A 49 3.69 -9.41 -3.93
C ARG A 49 4.39 -9.90 -2.66
N HIS A 50 5.71 -9.76 -2.57
CA HIS A 50 6.47 -10.21 -1.40
C HIS A 50 6.05 -9.48 -0.13
N PHE A 51 5.94 -8.14 -0.18
CA PHE A 51 5.44 -7.38 0.97
C PHE A 51 4.00 -7.74 1.35
N ALA A 52 3.11 -7.95 0.37
CA ALA A 52 1.74 -8.36 0.64
C ALA A 52 1.68 -9.73 1.33
N MET A 53 2.44 -10.72 0.85
CA MET A 53 2.50 -12.05 1.47
C MET A 53 2.98 -11.98 2.92
N VAL A 54 4.06 -11.25 3.17
CA VAL A 54 4.65 -11.13 4.51
C VAL A 54 3.66 -10.46 5.47
N HIS A 55 3.09 -9.33 5.07
CA HIS A 55 2.21 -8.55 5.95
C HIS A 55 0.83 -9.18 6.14
N VAL A 56 0.32 -9.94 5.17
CA VAL A 56 -0.85 -10.79 5.35
C VAL A 56 -0.58 -11.88 6.39
N ALA A 57 0.57 -12.56 6.31
CA ALA A 57 0.92 -13.62 7.26
C ALA A 57 1.09 -13.06 8.68
N ILE A 58 1.75 -11.91 8.83
CA ILE A 58 1.84 -11.20 10.12
C ILE A 58 0.44 -10.85 10.63
N TYR A 59 -0.41 -10.27 9.79
CA TYR A 59 -1.75 -9.86 10.18
C TYR A 59 -2.61 -11.04 10.65
N ASP A 60 -2.68 -12.12 9.88
CA ASP A 60 -3.51 -13.27 10.25
C ASP A 60 -3.00 -13.94 11.53
N ALA A 61 -1.67 -14.02 11.72
CA ALA A 61 -1.08 -14.57 12.95
C ALA A 61 -1.42 -13.73 14.19
N VAL A 62 -1.31 -12.40 14.10
CA VAL A 62 -1.67 -11.49 15.21
C VAL A 62 -3.18 -11.48 15.45
N ASN A 63 -3.97 -11.38 14.39
CA ASN A 63 -5.43 -11.30 14.46
C ASN A 63 -6.08 -12.64 14.87
N ALA A 64 -5.40 -13.77 14.72
CA ALA A 64 -5.84 -15.04 15.30
C ALA A 64 -5.86 -15.02 16.84
N ILE A 65 -5.03 -14.16 17.46
CA ILE A 65 -4.96 -13.96 18.91
C ILE A 65 -5.92 -12.84 19.33
N ASP A 66 -5.85 -11.68 18.67
CA ASP A 66 -6.63 -10.50 19.09
C ASP A 66 -8.09 -10.51 18.63
N GLN A 67 -8.36 -11.11 17.47
CA GLN A 67 -9.69 -11.30 16.93
C GLN A 67 -10.54 -10.02 16.83
N THR A 68 -9.89 -8.88 16.61
CA THR A 68 -10.59 -7.58 16.49
C THR A 68 -11.14 -7.35 15.08
N HIS A 69 -10.58 -8.02 14.07
CA HIS A 69 -10.93 -7.83 12.66
C HIS A 69 -11.12 -9.19 11.96
N GLN A 70 -11.75 -9.19 10.79
CA GLN A 70 -11.92 -10.41 9.99
C GLN A 70 -10.54 -10.94 9.57
N PRO A 71 -10.31 -12.27 9.62
CA PRO A 71 -9.07 -12.82 9.06
C PRO A 71 -9.04 -12.52 7.56
N TYR A 72 -7.85 -12.39 7.01
CA TYR A 72 -7.69 -12.19 5.57
C TYR A 72 -7.79 -13.52 4.83
N HIS A 73 -6.96 -14.50 5.20
CA HIS A 73 -6.93 -15.82 4.56
C HIS A 73 -7.00 -16.94 5.59
N VAL A 74 -6.10 -16.95 6.58
CA VAL A 74 -6.01 -18.01 7.58
C VAL A 74 -6.94 -17.70 8.76
N ALA A 75 -8.09 -18.38 8.80
CA ALA A 75 -9.08 -18.22 9.87
C ALA A 75 -8.74 -19.04 11.13
N ALA A 76 -7.62 -18.71 11.77
CA ALA A 76 -7.18 -19.35 13.02
C ALA A 76 -7.75 -18.64 14.27
N SER A 77 -7.70 -19.36 15.40
CA SER A 77 -8.00 -18.83 16.73
C SER A 77 -6.98 -19.37 17.72
N ALA A 78 -6.38 -18.49 18.52
CA ALA A 78 -5.40 -18.86 19.53
C ALA A 78 -5.75 -18.25 20.90
N PRO A 79 -5.33 -18.88 22.01
CA PRO A 79 -5.53 -18.32 23.36
C PRO A 79 -4.91 -16.92 23.53
N PRO A 80 -5.51 -16.02 24.32
CA PRO A 80 -5.01 -14.65 24.51
C PRO A 80 -3.61 -14.53 25.13
N ASP A 81 -3.11 -15.58 25.78
CA ASP A 81 -1.75 -15.69 26.34
C ASP A 81 -0.70 -16.17 25.32
N THR A 82 -1.11 -16.45 24.08
CA THR A 82 -0.20 -16.67 22.95
C THR A 82 0.59 -15.39 22.65
N SER A 83 1.91 -15.48 22.50
CA SER A 83 2.72 -14.29 22.19
C SER A 83 2.49 -13.84 20.74
N ARG A 84 1.96 -12.62 20.59
CA ARG A 84 1.81 -11.95 19.28
C ARG A 84 3.16 -11.71 18.62
N GLU A 85 4.17 -11.39 19.43
CA GLU A 85 5.52 -11.09 18.97
C GLU A 85 6.15 -12.32 18.30
N ALA A 86 6.09 -13.47 18.97
CA ALA A 86 6.59 -14.72 18.43
C ALA A 86 5.80 -15.16 17.18
N ALA A 87 4.48 -14.99 17.18
CA ALA A 87 3.62 -15.34 16.05
C ALA A 87 3.90 -14.48 14.81
N ALA A 88 3.98 -13.16 14.97
CA ALA A 88 4.31 -12.24 13.88
C ALA A 88 5.70 -12.51 13.31
N ALA A 89 6.71 -12.67 14.17
CA ALA A 89 8.08 -12.94 13.75
C ALA A 89 8.21 -14.25 12.96
N GLN A 90 7.63 -15.33 13.48
CA GLN A 90 7.69 -16.64 12.82
C GLN A 90 6.92 -16.64 11.48
N ALA A 91 5.75 -15.99 11.41
CA ALA A 91 4.97 -15.89 10.19
C ALA A 91 5.73 -15.11 9.09
N ALA A 92 6.31 -13.96 9.45
CA ALA A 92 7.13 -13.16 8.55
C ALA A 92 8.34 -13.93 8.04
N TYR A 93 9.09 -14.56 8.94
CA TYR A 93 10.22 -15.41 8.62
C TYR A 93 9.85 -16.51 7.62
N ARG A 94 8.76 -17.25 7.90
CA ARG A 94 8.34 -18.39 7.08
C ARG A 94 8.05 -17.98 5.64
N VAL A 95 7.39 -16.84 5.45
CA VAL A 95 7.14 -16.27 4.11
C VAL A 95 8.45 -15.81 3.46
N LEU A 96 9.24 -14.98 4.14
CA LEU A 96 10.49 -14.42 3.58
C LEU A 96 11.49 -15.50 3.20
N ALA A 97 11.64 -16.54 4.03
CA ALA A 97 12.54 -17.65 3.74
C ALA A 97 12.10 -18.47 2.52
N ALA A 98 10.80 -18.49 2.22
CA ALA A 98 10.26 -19.16 1.03
C ALA A 98 10.47 -18.32 -0.24
N VAL A 99 10.24 -17.00 -0.19
CA VAL A 99 10.35 -16.13 -1.38
C VAL A 99 11.78 -15.62 -1.64
N HIS A 100 12.65 -15.65 -0.62
CA HIS A 100 14.06 -15.26 -0.71
C HIS A 100 14.99 -16.38 -0.18
N PRO A 101 14.99 -17.58 -0.78
CA PRO A 101 15.70 -18.74 -0.24
C PRO A 101 17.23 -18.55 -0.16
N THR A 102 17.81 -17.73 -1.03
CA THR A 102 19.25 -17.37 -1.01
C THR A 102 19.65 -16.56 0.22
N GLN A 103 18.69 -15.98 0.93
CA GLN A 103 18.88 -15.13 2.11
C GLN A 103 18.56 -15.86 3.41
N LYS A 104 18.37 -17.19 3.38
CA LYS A 104 17.94 -17.97 4.55
C LYS A 104 18.83 -17.74 5.78
N ALA A 105 20.15 -17.66 5.63
CA ALA A 105 21.05 -17.49 6.77
C ALA A 105 20.86 -16.16 7.51
N SER A 106 20.65 -15.05 6.79
CA SER A 106 20.37 -13.75 7.43
C SER A 106 18.96 -13.72 8.03
N LEU A 107 17.99 -14.37 7.40
CA LEU A 107 16.62 -14.50 7.92
C LEU A 107 16.57 -15.39 9.18
N ASP A 108 17.34 -16.47 9.23
CA ASP A 108 17.49 -17.32 10.42
C ASP A 108 18.04 -16.51 11.60
N ALA A 109 19.04 -15.67 11.35
CA ALA A 109 19.60 -14.77 12.37
C ALA A 109 18.59 -13.73 12.84
N ALA A 110 17.84 -13.10 11.92
CA ALA A 110 16.79 -12.13 12.28
C ALA A 110 15.67 -12.75 13.12
N LEU A 111 15.28 -13.99 12.81
CA LEU A 111 14.32 -14.75 13.62
C LEU A 111 14.88 -15.08 15.01
N ALA A 112 16.12 -15.56 15.09
CA ALA A 112 16.75 -15.82 16.37
C ALA A 112 16.80 -14.57 17.26
N THR A 113 17.17 -13.42 16.70
CA THR A 113 17.15 -12.13 17.40
C THR A 113 15.74 -11.75 17.88
N SER A 114 14.72 -11.88 17.01
CA SER A 114 13.33 -11.56 17.37
C SER A 114 12.80 -12.47 18.48
N LEU A 115 13.07 -13.77 18.41
CA LEU A 115 12.58 -14.72 19.41
C LEU A 115 13.34 -14.61 20.73
N ALA A 116 14.59 -14.15 20.74
CA ALA A 116 15.35 -13.93 21.97
C ALA A 116 14.78 -12.81 22.86
N SER A 117 14.05 -11.84 22.29
CA SER A 117 13.39 -10.78 23.06
C SER A 117 12.06 -11.20 23.70
N VAL A 118 11.52 -12.36 23.30
CA VAL A 118 10.29 -12.94 23.87
C VAL A 118 10.64 -13.89 25.01
N ALA A 119 10.03 -13.69 26.18
CA ALA A 119 10.24 -14.54 27.35
C ALA A 119 9.89 -16.01 27.05
N ASP A 120 10.72 -16.94 27.53
CA ASP A 120 10.49 -18.36 27.36
C ASP A 120 9.24 -18.82 28.14
N GLY A 121 8.42 -19.65 27.50
CA GLY A 121 7.22 -20.21 28.10
C GLY A 121 6.22 -20.72 27.08
N PRO A 122 5.07 -21.26 27.55
CA PRO A 122 4.03 -21.81 26.68
C PRO A 122 3.51 -20.82 25.64
N GLY A 123 3.32 -19.55 26.02
CA GLY A 123 2.84 -18.51 25.12
C GLY A 123 3.77 -18.23 23.93
N LYS A 124 5.09 -18.26 24.15
CA LYS A 124 6.10 -18.15 23.07
C LYS A 124 6.07 -19.36 22.16
N ALA A 125 6.05 -20.57 22.72
CA ALA A 125 5.99 -21.80 21.93
C ALA A 125 4.70 -21.87 21.08
N ALA A 126 3.57 -21.49 21.65
CA ALA A 126 2.29 -21.38 20.95
C ALA A 126 2.35 -20.32 19.83
N GLY A 127 2.97 -19.16 20.10
CA GLY A 127 3.15 -18.10 19.10
C GLY A 127 3.98 -18.56 17.91
N ILE A 128 5.12 -19.22 18.16
CA ILE A 128 5.95 -19.84 17.11
C ILE A 128 5.12 -20.83 16.30
N ALA A 129 4.43 -21.78 16.95
CA ALA A 129 3.62 -22.77 16.22
C ALA A 129 2.52 -22.13 15.36
N LEU A 130 1.83 -21.12 15.88
CA LEU A 130 0.80 -20.37 15.16
C LEU A 130 1.39 -19.63 13.95
N GLY A 131 2.45 -18.85 14.16
CA GLY A 131 3.10 -18.10 13.08
C GLY A 131 3.65 -19.02 11.99
N ASP A 132 4.18 -20.18 12.37
CA ASP A 132 4.67 -21.17 11.42
C ASP A 132 3.57 -21.74 10.54
N SER A 133 2.43 -22.09 11.16
CA SER A 133 1.24 -22.58 10.47
C SER A 133 0.70 -21.54 9.49
N VAL A 134 0.49 -20.30 9.97
CA VAL A 134 -0.05 -19.20 9.15
C VAL A 134 0.88 -18.89 7.98
N GLY A 135 2.19 -18.73 8.24
CA GLY A 135 3.16 -18.43 7.18
C GLY A 135 3.24 -19.55 6.14
N THR A 136 3.15 -20.81 6.55
CA THR A 136 3.14 -21.97 5.64
C THR A 136 1.90 -21.96 4.74
N GLU A 137 0.73 -21.67 5.31
CA GLU A 137 -0.53 -21.61 4.56
C GLU A 137 -0.52 -20.46 3.54
N ILE A 138 -0.01 -19.28 3.90
CA ILE A 138 0.13 -18.15 2.96
C ILE A 138 1.08 -18.48 1.81
N VAL A 139 2.22 -19.13 2.09
CA VAL A 139 3.15 -19.59 1.03
C VAL A 139 2.47 -20.60 0.12
N ALA A 140 1.76 -21.58 0.67
CA ALA A 140 1.04 -22.58 -0.09
C ALA A 140 -0.04 -21.95 -0.98
N TRP A 141 -0.87 -21.05 -0.41
CA TRP A 141 -1.90 -20.31 -1.12
C TRP A 141 -1.35 -19.53 -2.31
N ARG A 142 -0.20 -18.88 -2.14
CA ARG A 142 0.40 -18.06 -3.22
C ARG A 142 1.32 -18.82 -4.16
N SER A 143 1.59 -20.11 -3.93
CA SER A 143 2.49 -20.90 -4.78
C SER A 143 2.03 -21.07 -6.24
N ALA A 144 0.72 -20.94 -6.50
CA ALA A 144 0.09 -21.15 -7.80
C ALA A 144 -0.72 -19.92 -8.27
N ASP A 145 -0.33 -18.72 -7.87
CA ASP A 145 -1.05 -17.47 -8.17
C ASP A 145 -0.72 -16.87 -9.55
N GLY A 146 0.00 -17.60 -10.40
CA GLY A 146 0.40 -17.13 -11.72
C GLY A 146 1.56 -16.13 -11.71
N SER A 147 2.28 -15.96 -10.59
CA SER A 147 3.45 -15.06 -10.54
C SER A 147 4.70 -15.61 -11.23
N SER A 148 4.72 -16.88 -11.64
CA SER A 148 5.86 -17.46 -12.34
C SER A 148 6.22 -16.67 -13.60
N PRO A 149 7.52 -16.55 -13.96
CA PRO A 149 7.93 -15.83 -15.16
C PRO A 149 7.19 -16.32 -16.42
N GLU A 150 6.61 -15.38 -17.17
CA GLU A 150 5.98 -15.65 -18.47
C GLU A 150 7.00 -15.66 -19.63
N PRO A 151 6.63 -16.19 -20.82
CA PRO A 151 7.44 -16.07 -22.02
C PRO A 151 7.83 -14.61 -22.32
N PRO A 152 8.99 -14.38 -22.98
CA PRO A 152 9.42 -13.04 -23.33
C PRO A 152 8.36 -12.28 -24.14
N PHE A 153 8.13 -11.02 -23.77
CA PHE A 153 7.32 -10.10 -24.56
C PHE A 153 8.03 -9.79 -25.88
N THR A 154 7.30 -9.83 -26.99
CA THR A 154 7.81 -9.40 -28.30
C THR A 154 7.33 -7.98 -28.56
N PRO A 155 8.22 -6.96 -28.50
CA PRO A 155 7.85 -5.58 -28.79
C PRO A 155 7.43 -5.42 -30.26
N GLY A 156 6.44 -4.56 -30.50
CA GLY A 156 6.10 -4.12 -31.84
C GLY A 156 6.96 -2.93 -32.28
N THR A 157 6.75 -2.45 -33.51
CA THR A 157 7.50 -1.33 -34.10
C THR A 157 6.61 -0.24 -34.70
N ASN A 158 5.29 -0.34 -34.54
CA ASN A 158 4.38 0.70 -35.02
C ASN A 158 4.45 1.92 -34.09
N PRO A 159 4.17 3.14 -34.60
CA PRO A 159 4.04 4.32 -33.75
C PRO A 159 3.08 4.07 -32.58
N GLY A 160 3.52 4.40 -31.37
CA GLY A 160 2.77 4.17 -30.14
C GLY A 160 3.10 2.86 -29.42
N GLU A 161 3.72 1.87 -30.06
CA GLU A 161 4.05 0.59 -29.42
C GLU A 161 5.34 0.70 -28.60
N TRP A 162 5.32 0.17 -27.37
CA TRP A 162 6.49 0.14 -26.51
C TRP A 162 7.60 -0.71 -27.11
N GLN A 163 8.82 -0.17 -27.00
CA GLN A 163 10.07 -0.78 -27.40
C GLN A 163 11.07 -0.66 -26.25
N PRO A 164 12.00 -1.62 -26.08
CA PRO A 164 13.15 -1.45 -25.20
C PRO A 164 13.90 -0.16 -25.56
N THR A 165 14.39 0.55 -24.56
CA THR A 165 14.97 1.89 -24.73
C THR A 165 16.46 1.89 -24.40
N ALA A 166 17.20 2.81 -25.00
CA ALA A 166 18.58 3.10 -24.62
C ALA A 166 18.69 3.44 -23.11
N PRO A 167 19.85 3.18 -22.47
CA PRO A 167 21.11 2.73 -23.09
C PRO A 167 21.25 1.22 -23.27
N ASP A 168 20.53 0.41 -22.50
CA ASP A 168 20.75 -1.03 -22.35
C ASP A 168 19.75 -1.91 -23.10
N PHE A 169 18.62 -1.34 -23.55
CA PHE A 169 17.56 -2.06 -24.27
C PHE A 169 17.08 -3.31 -23.51
N THR A 170 16.99 -3.18 -22.19
CA THR A 170 16.60 -4.29 -21.30
C THR A 170 15.22 -4.87 -21.69
N PRO A 171 15.06 -6.20 -21.73
CA PRO A 171 13.79 -6.86 -22.03
C PRO A 171 12.64 -6.44 -21.11
N ALA A 172 11.41 -6.58 -21.61
CA ALA A 172 10.22 -6.15 -20.89
C ALA A 172 10.07 -6.86 -19.52
N LEU A 173 9.85 -6.08 -18.47
CA LEU A 173 9.70 -6.58 -17.12
C LEU A 173 8.23 -6.86 -16.76
N GLY A 174 7.93 -8.13 -16.50
CA GLY A 174 6.64 -8.61 -16.00
C GLY A 174 5.48 -8.62 -17.00
N PRO A 175 5.62 -9.02 -18.28
CA PRO A 175 4.51 -9.02 -19.24
C PRO A 175 3.25 -9.78 -18.79
N GLY A 176 3.41 -10.81 -17.98
CA GLY A 176 2.31 -11.59 -17.41
C GLY A 176 1.66 -11.02 -16.16
N TRP A 177 2.21 -9.95 -15.58
CA TRP A 177 1.90 -9.60 -14.20
C TRP A 177 0.44 -9.16 -13.98
N GLY A 178 -0.23 -8.68 -15.02
CA GLY A 178 -1.66 -8.38 -14.99
C GLY A 178 -2.57 -9.59 -14.78
N LYS A 179 -2.05 -10.81 -14.97
CA LYS A 179 -2.77 -12.09 -14.82
C LYS A 179 -2.53 -12.78 -13.48
N VAL A 180 -1.64 -12.25 -12.65
CA VAL A 180 -1.43 -12.77 -11.29
C VAL A 180 -2.76 -12.70 -10.55
N VAL A 181 -3.13 -13.78 -9.85
CA VAL A 181 -4.35 -13.84 -9.04
C VAL A 181 -4.27 -12.71 -8.01
N PRO A 182 -5.19 -11.73 -8.03
CA PRO A 182 -5.10 -10.61 -7.10
C PRO A 182 -5.28 -11.04 -5.63
N PHE A 183 -4.96 -10.14 -4.72
CA PHE A 183 -5.18 -10.31 -3.29
C PHE A 183 -6.62 -9.96 -2.90
N ALA A 184 -7.13 -8.84 -3.40
CA ALA A 184 -8.46 -8.33 -3.07
C ALA A 184 -9.36 -8.10 -4.30
N MET A 185 -8.77 -7.76 -5.44
CA MET A 185 -9.50 -7.60 -6.71
C MET A 185 -9.99 -8.95 -7.26
N GLU A 186 -11.00 -8.89 -8.13
CA GLU A 186 -11.50 -10.04 -8.88
C GLU A 186 -10.57 -10.43 -10.04
N SER A 187 -9.94 -9.43 -10.67
CA SER A 187 -8.95 -9.61 -11.74
C SER A 187 -8.14 -8.32 -11.93
N GLY A 188 -7.01 -8.38 -12.64
CA GLY A 188 -6.24 -7.18 -13.01
C GLY A 188 -7.05 -6.15 -13.82
N ALA A 189 -8.11 -6.59 -14.48
CA ALA A 189 -9.00 -5.76 -15.28
C ALA A 189 -10.05 -4.98 -14.46
N GLN A 190 -10.25 -5.29 -13.17
CA GLN A 190 -11.38 -4.77 -12.39
C GLN A 190 -11.45 -3.24 -12.37
N PHE A 191 -10.31 -2.57 -12.28
CA PHE A 191 -10.20 -1.09 -12.29
C PHE A 191 -9.50 -0.56 -13.54
N ARG A 192 -9.52 -1.33 -14.64
CA ARG A 192 -8.90 -0.93 -15.90
C ARG A 192 -9.57 0.35 -16.43
N PRO A 193 -8.79 1.40 -16.73
CA PRO A 193 -9.31 2.64 -17.30
C PRO A 193 -9.61 2.48 -18.80
N PRO A 194 -10.26 3.48 -19.42
CA PRO A 194 -10.26 3.62 -20.88
C PRO A 194 -8.82 3.67 -21.45
N PRO A 195 -8.65 3.40 -22.76
CA PRO A 195 -7.36 3.52 -23.44
C PRO A 195 -6.72 4.92 -23.27
N PRO A 196 -5.38 5.02 -23.37
CA PRO A 196 -4.71 6.32 -23.35
C PRO A 196 -5.17 7.19 -24.53
N PRO A 197 -4.95 8.52 -24.48
CA PRO A 197 -5.29 9.42 -25.58
C PRO A 197 -4.68 8.96 -26.90
N ALA A 198 -5.45 9.05 -27.99
CA ALA A 198 -4.96 8.71 -29.32
C ALA A 198 -3.76 9.60 -29.69
N LEU A 199 -2.76 9.04 -30.39
CA LEU A 199 -1.54 9.79 -30.76
C LEU A 199 -1.83 11.07 -31.53
N THR A 200 -2.87 11.07 -32.38
CA THR A 200 -3.29 12.23 -33.18
C THR A 200 -4.12 13.28 -32.41
N SER A 201 -4.37 13.06 -31.12
CA SER A 201 -5.23 13.93 -30.31
C SER A 201 -4.49 15.16 -29.77
N ALA A 202 -5.23 16.23 -29.50
CA ALA A 202 -4.71 17.40 -28.81
C ALA A 202 -4.26 17.11 -27.37
N GLU A 203 -4.93 16.16 -26.70
CA GLU A 203 -4.55 15.74 -25.34
C GLU A 203 -3.18 15.04 -25.32
N TYR A 204 -2.93 14.15 -26.29
CA TYR A 204 -1.62 13.53 -26.47
C TYR A 204 -0.55 14.58 -26.77
N ALA A 205 -0.80 15.51 -27.71
CA ALA A 205 0.15 16.56 -28.05
C ALA A 205 0.49 17.46 -26.84
N ALA A 206 -0.50 17.78 -25.99
CA ALA A 206 -0.26 18.57 -24.78
C ALA A 206 0.63 17.82 -23.77
N ALA A 207 0.37 16.53 -23.53
CA ALA A 207 1.20 15.70 -22.66
C ALA A 207 2.61 15.51 -23.24
N PHE A 208 2.72 15.32 -24.56
CA PHE A 208 3.96 15.21 -25.29
C PHE A 208 4.84 16.44 -25.09
N ASN A 209 4.30 17.63 -25.40
CA ASN A 209 5.05 18.88 -25.33
C ASN A 209 5.44 19.24 -23.89
N SER A 210 4.58 18.90 -22.92
CA SER A 210 4.91 19.06 -21.49
C SER A 210 6.13 18.22 -21.10
N VAL A 211 6.18 16.94 -21.51
CA VAL A 211 7.31 16.05 -21.18
C VAL A 211 8.55 16.42 -21.98
N LYS A 212 8.42 16.78 -23.26
CA LYS A 212 9.56 17.23 -24.08
C LYS A 212 10.27 18.42 -23.44
N SER A 213 9.51 19.39 -22.90
CA SER A 213 10.04 20.56 -22.21
C SER A 213 10.57 20.25 -20.80
N LEU A 214 9.77 19.62 -19.94
CA LEU A 214 10.10 19.44 -18.52
C LEU A 214 10.93 18.20 -18.22
N GLY A 215 10.91 17.20 -19.09
CA GLY A 215 11.50 15.87 -18.87
C GLY A 215 12.87 15.68 -19.49
N ALA A 216 13.33 16.61 -20.35
CA ALA A 216 14.63 16.52 -21.03
C ALA A 216 15.80 16.44 -20.04
N ARG A 217 16.87 15.73 -20.39
CA ARG A 217 18.10 15.61 -19.58
C ARG A 217 18.60 17.00 -19.21
N GLU A 218 18.82 17.81 -20.23
CA GLU A 218 19.09 19.24 -20.12
C GLU A 218 17.81 20.02 -20.42
N SER A 219 17.14 20.52 -19.38
CA SER A 219 15.92 21.32 -19.52
C SER A 219 16.16 22.75 -19.08
N SER A 220 15.81 23.72 -19.92
CA SER A 220 15.77 25.15 -19.57
C SER A 220 14.48 25.57 -18.87
N THR A 221 13.48 24.68 -18.80
CA THR A 221 12.15 24.97 -18.23
C THR A 221 11.95 24.30 -16.87
N ARG A 222 12.50 23.08 -16.67
CA ARG A 222 12.41 22.36 -15.39
C ARG A 222 13.20 23.10 -14.32
N THR A 223 12.57 23.42 -13.20
CA THR A 223 13.24 24.08 -12.08
C THR A 223 14.14 23.11 -11.31
N ALA A 224 15.06 23.65 -10.49
CA ALA A 224 15.88 22.83 -9.59
C ALA A 224 15.01 21.99 -8.63
N GLU A 225 13.93 22.59 -8.12
CA GLU A 225 12.95 21.91 -7.25
C GLU A 225 12.27 20.73 -7.96
N GLN A 226 11.86 20.91 -9.22
CA GLN A 226 11.25 19.85 -10.01
C GLN A 226 12.23 18.70 -10.31
N THR A 227 13.52 19.03 -10.55
CA THR A 227 14.57 18.02 -10.65
C THR A 227 14.72 17.24 -9.35
N GLN A 228 14.74 17.94 -8.20
CA GLN A 228 14.84 17.30 -6.89
C GLN A 228 13.64 16.39 -6.62
N ILE A 229 12.41 16.81 -6.93
CA ILE A 229 11.20 15.99 -6.83
C ILE A 229 11.34 14.71 -7.68
N GLY A 230 11.80 14.85 -8.93
CA GLY A 230 12.04 13.71 -9.82
C GLY A 230 12.97 12.68 -9.19
N MET A 231 14.14 13.12 -8.70
CA MET A 231 15.14 12.24 -8.10
C MET A 231 14.67 11.65 -6.76
N PHE A 232 13.99 12.43 -5.93
CA PHE A 232 13.54 12.03 -4.59
C PHE A 232 12.65 10.77 -4.61
N TRP A 233 11.78 10.66 -5.61
CA TRP A 233 10.86 9.54 -5.80
C TRP A 233 11.41 8.47 -6.75
N GLY A 234 12.72 8.43 -7.02
CA GLY A 234 13.39 7.56 -8.00
C GLY A 234 13.17 6.07 -7.76
N TYR A 235 13.93 5.46 -6.85
CA TYR A 235 13.83 4.07 -6.38
C TYR A 235 13.63 3.02 -7.50
N ASP A 236 14.29 3.19 -8.65
CA ASP A 236 14.18 2.24 -9.76
C ASP A 236 15.43 1.36 -9.92
N ARG A 237 16.58 1.77 -9.35
CA ARG A 237 17.84 1.05 -9.55
C ARG A 237 17.98 -0.18 -8.65
N GLN A 238 18.63 -1.22 -9.17
CA GLN A 238 19.00 -2.38 -8.37
C GLN A 238 19.87 -1.97 -7.18
N GLY A 239 19.69 -2.62 -6.03
CA GLY A 239 20.37 -2.32 -4.77
C GLY A 239 19.75 -1.16 -3.96
N MET A 240 19.12 -0.16 -4.60
CA MET A 240 18.25 0.81 -3.90
C MET A 240 16.94 0.15 -3.45
N GLY A 241 16.46 -0.77 -4.28
CA GLY A 241 15.16 -1.42 -4.17
C GLY A 241 14.08 -0.65 -4.94
N PRO A 242 13.03 -1.33 -5.42
CA PRO A 242 11.91 -0.70 -6.11
C PRO A 242 11.16 0.28 -5.21
N PRO A 243 10.23 1.10 -5.74
CA PRO A 243 9.55 2.18 -5.00
C PRO A 243 8.85 1.72 -3.72
N LEU A 244 8.49 0.44 -3.67
CA LEU A 244 7.81 -0.19 -2.56
C LEU A 244 8.64 -0.28 -1.28
N VAL A 245 9.96 -0.27 -1.42
CA VAL A 245 10.85 -0.10 -0.27
C VAL A 245 10.59 1.25 0.37
N PHE A 246 10.58 2.33 -0.43
CA PHE A 246 10.32 3.67 0.09
C PHE A 246 8.91 3.82 0.64
N TYR A 247 7.91 3.25 -0.04
CA TYR A 247 6.53 3.26 0.41
C TYR A 247 6.33 2.56 1.77
N ASN A 248 7.02 1.45 2.03
CA ASN A 248 7.01 0.80 3.35
C ASN A 248 7.80 1.59 4.41
N GLN A 249 8.89 2.27 4.05
CA GLN A 249 9.58 3.21 4.95
C GLN A 249 8.67 4.39 5.34
N ILE A 250 7.92 4.94 4.38
CA ILE A 250 6.93 6.01 4.60
C ILE A 250 5.82 5.53 5.55
N ALA A 251 5.24 4.35 5.27
CA ALA A 251 4.20 3.76 6.12
C ALA A 251 4.69 3.58 7.56
N GLN A 252 5.90 3.05 7.75
CA GLN A 252 6.53 2.89 9.06
C GLN A 252 6.74 4.22 9.78
N LYS A 253 7.26 5.24 9.08
CA LYS A 253 7.48 6.57 9.66
C LYS A 253 6.18 7.19 10.16
N ILE A 254 5.12 7.10 9.36
CA ILE A 254 3.81 7.63 9.72
C ILE A 254 3.20 6.81 10.86
N ALA A 255 3.27 5.48 10.81
CA ALA A 255 2.79 4.61 11.88
C ALA A 255 3.43 4.91 13.23
N ALA A 256 4.75 5.13 13.24
CA ALA A 256 5.49 5.57 14.42
C ALA A 256 5.03 6.95 14.90
N GLN A 257 4.90 7.94 14.00
CA GLN A 257 4.40 9.26 14.34
C GLN A 257 2.99 9.23 14.96
N ARG A 258 2.16 8.25 14.58
CA ARG A 258 0.78 8.08 15.07
C ARG A 258 0.67 7.22 16.33
N GLY A 259 1.76 6.61 16.80
CA GLY A 259 1.78 5.81 18.03
C GLY A 259 0.93 4.54 17.94
N SER A 260 0.89 3.90 16.78
CA SER A 260 0.09 2.70 16.52
C SER A 260 0.57 1.52 17.36
N SER A 261 -0.36 0.72 17.90
CA SER A 261 -0.08 -0.56 18.56
C SER A 261 0.36 -1.65 17.58
N LEU A 262 0.89 -2.76 18.10
CA LEU A 262 1.30 -3.92 17.30
C LEU A 262 0.18 -4.43 16.37
N SER A 263 -1.04 -4.58 16.89
CA SER A 263 -2.18 -5.07 16.11
C SER A 263 -2.65 -4.05 15.07
N GLU A 264 -2.58 -2.75 15.39
CA GLU A 264 -2.84 -1.68 14.42
C GLU A 264 -1.78 -1.65 13.31
N ASN A 265 -0.51 -1.83 13.65
CA ASN A 265 0.58 -1.94 12.67
C ASN A 265 0.38 -3.17 11.78
N ALA A 266 0.10 -4.34 12.35
CA ALA A 266 -0.17 -5.56 11.59
C ALA A 266 -1.29 -5.34 10.57
N ARG A 267 -2.40 -4.70 10.98
CA ARG A 267 -3.51 -4.36 10.08
C ARG A 267 -3.14 -3.30 9.04
N LEU A 268 -2.46 -2.22 9.45
CA LEU A 268 -2.09 -1.12 8.57
C LEU A 268 -1.18 -1.59 7.44
N PHE A 269 -0.11 -2.32 7.76
CA PHE A 269 0.83 -2.81 6.75
C PHE A 269 0.21 -3.87 5.85
N ALA A 270 -0.69 -4.72 6.35
CA ALA A 270 -1.43 -5.65 5.51
C ALA A 270 -2.34 -4.92 4.51
N LEU A 271 -3.16 -3.96 4.98
CA LEU A 271 -4.01 -3.16 4.08
C LEU A 271 -3.21 -2.42 3.01
N ILE A 272 -2.09 -1.79 3.41
CA ILE A 272 -1.22 -1.05 2.50
C ILE A 272 -0.64 -1.98 1.43
N ASN A 273 -0.08 -3.12 1.84
CA ASN A 273 0.64 -3.98 0.90
C ASN A 273 -0.29 -4.85 0.06
N ILE A 274 -1.47 -5.23 0.55
CA ILE A 274 -2.56 -5.79 -0.29
C ILE A 274 -2.94 -4.77 -1.38
N ALA A 275 -3.20 -3.52 -1.00
CA ALA A 275 -3.58 -2.48 -1.96
C ALA A 275 -2.48 -2.19 -2.96
N MET A 276 -1.21 -2.16 -2.54
CA MET A 276 -0.09 -1.97 -3.47
C MET A 276 0.12 -3.18 -4.38
N ALA A 277 -0.03 -4.43 -3.91
CA ALA A 277 0.08 -5.60 -4.77
C ALA A 277 -0.97 -5.58 -5.89
N ASP A 278 -2.23 -5.30 -5.53
CA ASP A 278 -3.33 -5.22 -6.51
C ASP A 278 -3.20 -4.00 -7.42
N ALA A 279 -2.72 -2.87 -6.91
CA ALA A 279 -2.38 -1.72 -7.74
C ALA A 279 -1.30 -2.07 -8.78
N GLY A 280 -0.31 -2.87 -8.40
CA GLY A 280 0.70 -3.40 -9.32
C GLY A 280 0.11 -4.29 -10.40
N ILE A 281 -0.77 -5.23 -10.02
CA ILE A 281 -1.45 -6.14 -10.95
C ILE A 281 -2.31 -5.34 -11.95
N SER A 282 -3.15 -4.41 -11.48
CA SER A 282 -3.99 -3.59 -12.36
C SER A 282 -3.17 -2.66 -13.26
N CYS A 283 -2.09 -2.08 -12.74
CA CYS A 283 -1.20 -1.24 -13.52
C CYS A 283 -0.50 -2.04 -14.62
N TRP A 284 0.01 -3.24 -14.32
CA TRP A 284 0.67 -4.09 -15.31
C TRP A 284 -0.29 -4.69 -16.34
N ASP A 285 -1.54 -4.97 -15.97
CA ASP A 285 -2.61 -5.28 -16.92
C ASP A 285 -2.74 -4.16 -17.96
N CYS A 286 -2.82 -2.91 -17.53
CA CYS A 286 -2.89 -1.76 -18.44
C CYS A 286 -1.63 -1.62 -19.31
N LYS A 287 -0.44 -1.75 -18.71
CA LYS A 287 0.85 -1.60 -19.41
C LYS A 287 0.94 -2.51 -20.62
N TYR A 288 0.65 -3.78 -20.44
CA TYR A 288 0.81 -4.77 -21.50
C TYR A 288 -0.41 -4.90 -22.40
N LEU A 289 -1.60 -4.47 -21.94
CA LEU A 289 -2.77 -4.35 -22.82
C LEU A 289 -2.64 -3.18 -23.80
N PHE A 290 -2.29 -1.99 -23.32
CA PHE A 290 -2.24 -0.78 -24.15
C PHE A 290 -0.89 -0.60 -24.83
N ASN A 291 0.16 -1.24 -24.31
CA ASN A 291 1.50 -1.29 -24.90
C ASN A 291 2.07 0.08 -25.30
N LEU A 292 1.76 1.13 -24.53
CA LEU A 292 2.12 2.50 -24.91
C LEU A 292 3.63 2.75 -24.77
N TRP A 293 4.24 3.33 -25.79
CA TRP A 293 5.63 3.75 -25.80
C TRP A 293 6.00 4.77 -24.73
N ARG A 294 7.29 4.81 -24.39
CA ARG A 294 7.87 5.77 -23.45
C ARG A 294 8.16 7.10 -24.15
N PRO A 295 8.26 8.22 -23.40
CA PRO A 295 8.56 9.53 -23.98
C PRO A 295 9.84 9.58 -24.82
N ILE A 296 10.88 8.84 -24.44
CA ILE A 296 12.13 8.79 -25.22
C ILE A 296 11.89 8.29 -26.66
N THR A 297 11.13 7.21 -26.84
CA THR A 297 10.81 6.68 -28.18
C THR A 297 9.88 7.64 -28.91
N ALA A 298 8.79 8.04 -28.25
CA ALA A 298 7.77 8.92 -28.81
C ALA A 298 8.33 10.25 -29.31
N ILE A 299 9.18 10.92 -28.53
CA ILE A 299 9.75 12.23 -28.88
C ILE A 299 10.75 12.11 -30.03
N ARG A 300 11.54 11.04 -30.07
CA ARG A 300 12.48 10.79 -31.17
C ARG A 300 11.76 10.44 -32.47
N GLU A 301 10.64 9.73 -32.37
CA GLU A 301 9.90 9.18 -33.51
C GLU A 301 8.63 9.95 -33.88
N ALA A 302 8.38 11.12 -33.28
CA ALA A 302 7.13 11.87 -33.45
C ALA A 302 6.77 12.18 -34.93
N GLY A 303 7.76 12.21 -35.83
CA GLY A 303 7.51 12.37 -37.27
C GLY A 303 6.64 11.26 -37.88
N ALA A 304 6.46 10.13 -37.20
CA ALA A 304 5.64 9.00 -37.64
C ALA A 304 4.31 8.85 -36.86
N ASP A 305 4.02 9.69 -35.86
CA ASP A 305 2.84 9.53 -34.99
C ASP A 305 1.53 10.09 -35.57
N GLY A 306 1.62 10.79 -36.71
CA GLY A 306 0.49 11.38 -37.41
C GLY A 306 -0.08 12.65 -36.77
N ASN A 307 0.61 13.25 -35.80
CA ASN A 307 0.17 14.46 -35.10
C ASN A 307 1.01 15.69 -35.50
N PRO A 308 0.44 16.68 -36.18
CA PRO A 308 1.19 17.88 -36.58
C PRO A 308 1.59 18.78 -35.41
N ALA A 309 1.10 18.52 -34.19
CA ALA A 309 1.42 19.28 -32.98
C ALA A 309 2.51 18.62 -32.12
N THR A 310 3.12 17.51 -32.57
CA THR A 310 4.27 16.87 -31.95
C THR A 310 5.49 17.02 -32.86
N GLU A 311 6.53 17.68 -32.35
CA GLU A 311 7.75 17.89 -33.12
C GLU A 311 8.80 16.85 -32.71
N ALA A 312 9.34 16.12 -33.68
CA ALA A 312 10.39 15.14 -33.44
C ALA A 312 11.68 15.81 -32.95
N ASP A 313 12.35 15.17 -32.00
CA ASP A 313 13.70 15.51 -31.58
C ASP A 313 14.50 14.20 -31.45
N PRO A 314 15.22 13.78 -32.52
CA PRO A 314 15.97 12.53 -32.55
C PRO A 314 17.08 12.43 -31.50
N ALA A 315 17.55 13.57 -30.96
CA ALA A 315 18.61 13.62 -29.96
C ALA A 315 18.05 13.72 -28.52
N TRP A 316 16.72 13.83 -28.36
CA TRP A 316 16.12 14.00 -27.05
C TRP A 316 16.45 12.84 -26.11
N GLU A 317 16.85 13.17 -24.89
CA GLU A 317 17.09 12.22 -23.82
C GLU A 317 16.32 12.65 -22.59
N PRO A 318 15.69 11.73 -21.85
CA PRO A 318 15.06 12.07 -20.58
C PRO A 318 16.13 12.36 -19.51
N LEU A 319 15.74 13.09 -18.47
CA LEU A 319 16.50 13.12 -17.21
C LEU A 319 16.71 11.70 -16.69
N GLY A 320 15.68 10.86 -16.82
CA GLY A 320 15.72 9.42 -16.56
C GLY A 320 15.63 9.08 -15.08
N ALA A 321 15.21 7.84 -14.80
CA ALA A 321 15.26 7.26 -13.46
C ALA A 321 16.71 7.29 -12.92
N PRO A 322 16.93 7.63 -11.63
CA PRO A 322 18.28 7.84 -11.11
C PRO A 322 19.10 6.55 -11.07
N GLY A 323 20.19 6.50 -11.83
CA GLY A 323 21.17 5.42 -11.78
C GLY A 323 22.15 5.52 -10.61
N GLY A 324 22.10 6.61 -9.83
CA GLY A 324 22.83 6.79 -8.58
C GLY A 324 24.34 6.86 -8.70
N GLY A 325 24.86 7.13 -9.90
CA GLY A 325 26.29 7.04 -10.20
C GLY A 325 26.83 5.60 -10.31
N VAL A 326 25.97 4.59 -10.19
CA VAL A 326 26.32 3.17 -10.38
C VAL A 326 26.06 2.75 -11.83
N VAL A 327 24.92 3.17 -12.37
CA VAL A 327 24.55 3.02 -13.78
C VAL A 327 24.12 4.39 -14.34
N PRO A 328 24.08 4.59 -15.67
CA PRO A 328 23.47 5.77 -16.25
C PRO A 328 21.99 5.88 -15.86
N ASN A 329 21.45 7.10 -15.88
CA ASN A 329 20.01 7.27 -15.76
C ASN A 329 19.31 6.58 -16.94
N PHE A 330 18.16 5.98 -16.68
CA PHE A 330 17.52 5.07 -17.64
C PHE A 330 16.00 5.25 -17.68
N THR A 331 15.35 4.66 -18.66
CA THR A 331 13.89 4.53 -18.70
C THR A 331 13.52 3.11 -18.25
N PRO A 332 12.63 2.92 -17.26
CA PRO A 332 12.31 1.58 -16.78
C PRO A 332 11.73 0.67 -17.89
N PRO A 333 12.16 -0.61 -17.97
CA PRO A 333 11.96 -1.48 -19.13
C PRO A 333 10.57 -2.12 -19.15
N PHE A 334 9.53 -1.29 -19.25
CA PHE A 334 8.13 -1.71 -19.38
C PHE A 334 7.29 -0.56 -19.99
N PRO A 335 6.12 -0.87 -20.61
CA PRO A 335 5.25 0.14 -21.22
C PRO A 335 4.83 1.27 -20.28
N ALA A 336 4.47 2.42 -20.85
CA ALA A 336 4.25 3.65 -20.11
C ALA A 336 2.92 3.64 -19.33
N PHE A 337 1.80 3.30 -19.96
CA PHE A 337 0.47 3.56 -19.41
C PHE A 337 -0.11 2.39 -18.62
N THR A 338 -0.50 2.54 -17.35
CA THR A 338 -0.41 3.73 -16.50
C THR A 338 0.92 3.80 -15.74
N SER A 339 1.20 4.90 -15.05
CA SER A 339 2.43 5.01 -14.25
C SER A 339 2.35 4.13 -12.99
N GLY A 340 3.31 3.23 -12.83
CA GLY A 340 3.41 2.36 -11.65
C GLY A 340 3.56 3.18 -10.36
N HIS A 341 4.47 4.14 -10.34
CA HIS A 341 4.66 5.06 -9.20
C HIS A 341 3.37 5.77 -8.81
N ALA A 342 2.66 6.35 -9.79
CA ALA A 342 1.40 7.03 -9.54
C ALA A 342 0.33 6.08 -8.96
N THR A 343 0.28 4.84 -9.45
CA THR A 343 -0.69 3.83 -8.99
C THR A 343 -0.37 3.31 -7.58
N PHE A 344 0.87 2.89 -7.34
CA PHE A 344 1.31 2.41 -6.01
C PHE A 344 1.24 3.51 -4.95
N GLY A 345 1.76 4.71 -5.25
CA GLY A 345 1.75 5.82 -4.31
C GLY A 345 0.33 6.26 -3.96
N ALA A 346 -0.58 6.32 -4.95
CA ALA A 346 -1.97 6.60 -4.67
C ALA A 346 -2.64 5.50 -3.82
N ALA A 347 -2.32 4.22 -4.04
CA ALA A 347 -2.81 3.13 -3.20
C ALA A 347 -2.33 3.27 -1.74
N LEU A 348 -1.02 3.50 -1.53
CA LEU A 348 -0.44 3.75 -0.20
C LEU A 348 -1.15 4.90 0.53
N PHE A 349 -1.13 6.09 -0.08
CA PHE A 349 -1.60 7.31 0.58
C PHE A 349 -3.12 7.32 0.76
N ARG A 350 -3.87 6.65 -0.12
CA ARG A 350 -5.31 6.46 0.04
C ARG A 350 -5.63 5.49 1.18
N THR A 351 -4.89 4.39 1.30
CA THR A 351 -5.05 3.47 2.44
C THR A 351 -4.72 4.15 3.76
N LEU A 352 -3.65 4.95 3.83
CA LEU A 352 -3.32 5.76 5.02
C LEU A 352 -4.45 6.72 5.39
N ARG A 353 -5.03 7.40 4.39
CA ARG A 353 -6.17 8.31 4.59
C ARG A 353 -7.38 7.58 5.17
N HIS A 354 -7.70 6.39 4.67
CA HIS A 354 -8.80 5.58 5.22
C HIS A 354 -8.49 5.09 6.63
N PHE A 355 -7.30 4.56 6.85
CA PHE A 355 -6.90 4.01 8.13
C PHE A 355 -6.95 5.05 9.25
N TYR A 356 -6.41 6.25 9.01
CA TYR A 356 -6.43 7.35 9.99
C TYR A 356 -7.70 8.23 9.92
N ALA A 357 -8.63 7.92 9.01
CA ALA A 357 -9.86 8.67 8.76
C ALA A 357 -9.64 10.18 8.49
N THR A 358 -8.47 10.56 7.98
CA THR A 358 -8.12 11.94 7.65
C THR A 358 -7.07 12.00 6.55
N ASP A 359 -7.13 13.04 5.73
CA ASP A 359 -6.08 13.36 4.75
C ASP A 359 -4.99 14.27 5.38
N ALA A 360 -5.37 15.06 6.38
CA ALA A 360 -4.56 16.13 6.96
C ALA A 360 -3.62 15.60 8.05
N VAL A 361 -2.61 14.83 7.62
CA VAL A 361 -1.48 14.44 8.46
C VAL A 361 -0.23 15.09 7.88
N SER A 362 0.43 15.93 8.68
CA SER A 362 1.71 16.51 8.33
C SER A 362 2.84 15.55 8.65
N PHE A 363 3.77 15.35 7.72
CA PHE A 363 4.93 14.48 7.90
C PHE A 363 6.10 14.95 7.02
N THR A 364 7.31 14.58 7.42
CA THR A 364 8.54 14.87 6.67
C THR A 364 9.16 13.57 6.21
N LEU A 365 9.57 13.49 4.96
CA LEU A 365 10.21 12.31 4.36
C LEU A 365 11.67 12.62 4.03
N ALA A 366 12.54 11.64 4.22
CA ALA A 366 13.90 11.63 3.70
C ALA A 366 14.01 10.47 2.71
N SER A 367 14.61 10.71 1.56
CA SER A 367 14.79 9.72 0.50
C SER A 367 16.24 9.26 0.43
N ASP A 368 16.45 7.95 0.30
CA ASP A 368 17.78 7.37 0.11
C ASP A 368 18.39 7.75 -1.26
N GLU A 369 17.58 8.23 -2.21
CA GLU A 369 18.05 8.80 -3.47
C GLU A 369 18.76 10.13 -3.29
N LEU A 370 18.41 10.87 -2.23
CA LEU A 370 18.95 12.20 -1.94
C LEU A 370 19.27 12.32 -0.44
N PRO A 371 20.36 11.67 0.04
CA PRO A 371 20.75 11.75 1.44
C PRO A 371 20.91 13.20 1.93
N GLY A 372 20.25 13.53 3.04
CA GLY A 372 20.26 14.88 3.62
C GLY A 372 19.20 15.83 3.04
N VAL A 373 18.44 15.42 2.02
CA VAL A 373 17.29 16.17 1.54
C VAL A 373 16.02 15.66 2.21
N GLU A 374 15.28 16.58 2.82
CA GLU A 374 13.97 16.30 3.40
C GLU A 374 12.85 17.03 2.66
N ARG A 375 11.69 16.40 2.57
CA ARG A 375 10.48 16.97 1.97
C ARG A 375 9.32 16.86 2.94
N SER A 376 8.64 17.98 3.19
CA SER A 376 7.54 18.07 4.14
C SER A 376 6.20 18.18 3.43
N PHE A 377 5.23 17.39 3.89
CA PHE A 377 3.88 17.33 3.36
C PHE A 377 2.90 17.68 4.47
N SER A 378 1.81 18.34 4.09
CA SER A 378 0.68 18.68 4.95
C SER A 378 -0.47 17.68 4.85
N SER A 379 -0.46 16.84 3.81
CA SER A 379 -1.46 15.79 3.61
C SER A 379 -0.93 14.59 2.83
N PHE A 380 -1.60 13.45 2.97
CA PHE A 380 -1.30 12.26 2.18
C PHE A 380 -1.56 12.50 0.68
N SER A 381 -2.63 13.22 0.33
CA SER A 381 -2.92 13.57 -1.05
C SER A 381 -1.84 14.47 -1.68
N GLN A 382 -1.20 15.34 -0.90
CA GLN A 382 -0.07 16.16 -1.37
C GLN A 382 1.13 15.29 -1.76
N ALA A 383 1.50 14.33 -0.90
CA ALA A 383 2.61 13.42 -1.19
C ALA A 383 2.30 12.48 -2.37
N ALA A 384 1.06 11.99 -2.49
CA ALA A 384 0.62 11.20 -3.64
C ALA A 384 0.73 11.98 -4.96
N ALA A 385 0.33 13.25 -4.96
CA ALA A 385 0.41 14.12 -6.12
C ALA A 385 1.87 14.38 -6.53
N GLU A 386 2.75 14.65 -5.56
CA GLU A 386 4.17 14.86 -5.81
C GLU A 386 4.87 13.59 -6.37
N ASN A 387 4.61 12.44 -5.74
CA ASN A 387 5.09 11.14 -6.23
C ASN A 387 4.64 10.88 -7.67
N GLY A 388 3.37 11.17 -8.00
CA GLY A 388 2.85 10.99 -9.35
C GLY A 388 3.51 11.91 -10.39
N VAL A 389 3.62 13.21 -10.10
CA VAL A 389 4.21 14.18 -11.04
C VAL A 389 5.73 14.05 -11.17
N SER A 390 6.42 13.48 -10.18
CA SER A 390 7.88 13.26 -10.22
C SER A 390 8.32 12.56 -11.51
N ARG A 391 7.49 11.68 -12.06
CA ARG A 391 7.81 10.88 -13.25
C ARG A 391 7.78 11.68 -14.55
N ILE A 392 7.06 12.81 -14.55
CA ILE A 392 7.05 13.79 -15.63
C ILE A 392 8.37 14.56 -15.64
N TYR A 393 8.83 14.98 -14.46
CA TYR A 393 10.12 15.68 -14.31
C TYR A 393 11.32 14.80 -14.67
N LEU A 394 11.20 13.49 -14.43
CA LEU A 394 12.18 12.52 -14.92
C LEU A 394 12.08 12.25 -16.43
N GLY A 395 11.03 12.71 -17.12
CA GLY A 395 10.87 12.50 -18.56
C GLY A 395 10.50 11.09 -18.99
N ILE A 396 9.97 10.25 -18.08
CA ILE A 396 9.73 8.83 -18.35
C ILE A 396 8.24 8.44 -18.41
N HIS A 397 7.34 9.36 -18.11
CA HIS A 397 5.89 9.16 -18.13
C HIS A 397 5.16 10.39 -18.66
N TRP A 398 3.95 10.16 -19.14
CA TRP A 398 3.01 11.20 -19.59
C TRP A 398 2.11 11.67 -18.44
N GLN A 399 1.55 12.89 -18.55
CA GLN A 399 0.64 13.40 -17.52
C GLN A 399 -0.63 12.53 -17.37
N PHE A 400 -1.13 11.93 -18.45
CA PHE A 400 -2.24 10.99 -18.38
C PHE A 400 -1.85 9.66 -17.70
N ASP A 401 -0.60 9.19 -17.83
CA ASP A 401 -0.11 8.03 -17.08
C ASP A 401 -0.19 8.26 -15.57
N ASN A 402 0.15 9.49 -15.15
CA ASN A 402 0.10 9.94 -13.78
C ASN A 402 -1.34 10.03 -13.26
N LEU A 403 -2.19 10.84 -13.90
CA LEU A 403 -3.54 11.09 -13.41
C LEU A 403 -4.40 9.82 -13.37
N VAL A 404 -4.34 9.00 -14.43
CA VAL A 404 -5.08 7.75 -14.52
C VAL A 404 -4.50 6.71 -13.55
N GLY A 405 -3.17 6.63 -13.44
CA GLY A 405 -2.52 5.75 -12.45
C GLY A 405 -2.96 6.08 -11.03
N GLN A 406 -2.99 7.35 -10.65
CA GLN A 406 -3.48 7.76 -9.33
C GLN A 406 -4.96 7.41 -9.12
N ALA A 407 -5.80 7.53 -10.15
CA ALA A 407 -7.20 7.14 -10.05
C ALA A 407 -7.36 5.63 -9.82
N GLY A 408 -6.64 4.80 -10.57
CA GLY A 408 -6.63 3.34 -10.38
C GLY A 408 -6.15 2.93 -8.99
N GLY A 409 -5.03 3.51 -8.52
CA GLY A 409 -4.50 3.22 -7.18
C GLY A 409 -5.47 3.59 -6.06
N ARG A 410 -6.18 4.72 -6.17
CA ARG A 410 -7.23 5.09 -5.21
C ARG A 410 -8.41 4.10 -5.23
N ALA A 411 -8.85 3.68 -6.41
CA ALA A 411 -9.96 2.74 -6.55
C ALA A 411 -9.63 1.37 -5.91
N VAL A 412 -8.41 0.87 -6.12
CA VAL A 412 -7.93 -0.35 -5.46
C VAL A 412 -7.91 -0.19 -3.94
N ALA A 413 -7.32 0.89 -3.42
CA ALA A 413 -7.29 1.12 -1.97
C ALA A 413 -8.69 1.26 -1.35
N ASP A 414 -9.63 1.91 -2.05
CA ASP A 414 -11.04 2.00 -1.63
C ASP A 414 -11.68 0.62 -1.53
N HIS A 415 -11.45 -0.24 -2.53
CA HIS A 415 -11.96 -1.60 -2.56
C HIS A 415 -11.38 -2.47 -1.45
N VAL A 416 -10.06 -2.43 -1.25
CA VAL A 416 -9.37 -3.18 -0.19
C VAL A 416 -9.92 -2.77 1.18
N TYR A 417 -9.93 -1.48 1.49
CA TYR A 417 -10.33 -1.01 2.82
C TYR A 417 -11.82 -1.28 3.12
N ALA A 418 -12.69 -1.22 2.12
CA ALA A 418 -14.12 -1.43 2.30
C ALA A 418 -14.49 -2.90 2.56
N ASN A 419 -13.73 -3.85 2.01
CA ASN A 419 -14.12 -5.25 1.93
C ASN A 419 -13.22 -6.21 2.73
N PHE A 420 -11.97 -5.83 3.02
CA PHE A 420 -10.99 -6.72 3.65
C PHE A 420 -10.51 -6.17 4.98
N LEU A 421 -10.17 -7.07 5.91
CA LEU A 421 -9.67 -6.74 7.24
C LEU A 421 -10.64 -5.80 7.97
N THR A 422 -11.94 -5.98 7.74
CA THR A 422 -12.99 -5.17 8.35
C THR A 422 -13.13 -5.55 9.82
N PRO A 423 -13.50 -4.61 10.70
CA PRO A 423 -13.72 -4.93 12.11
C PRO A 423 -14.68 -6.11 12.31
N ARG A 424 -14.47 -6.92 13.35
CA ARG A 424 -15.48 -7.88 13.79
C ARG A 424 -16.54 -7.14 14.59
N LEU A 425 -17.73 -7.74 14.68
CA LEU A 425 -18.72 -7.31 15.67
C LEU A 425 -18.08 -7.44 17.06
N ALA A 426 -18.03 -6.34 17.80
CA ALA A 426 -17.65 -6.34 19.20
C ALA A 426 -18.87 -5.93 20.04
N ILE A 427 -19.13 -6.69 21.11
CA ILE A 427 -20.11 -6.33 22.15
C ILE A 427 -19.37 -6.41 23.47
N GLY A 428 -19.23 -5.27 24.16
CA GLY A 428 -18.50 -5.22 25.42
C GLY A 428 -19.10 -4.22 26.41
N PRO A 429 -18.87 -4.41 27.72
CA PRO A 429 -19.23 -3.42 28.73
C PRO A 429 -18.31 -2.19 28.64
N ALA A 430 -18.86 -1.00 28.86
CA ALA A 430 -18.12 0.23 29.08
C ALA A 430 -18.74 0.97 30.27
N ALA A 431 -18.10 0.94 31.44
CA ALA A 431 -18.65 1.52 32.67
C ALA A 431 -20.12 1.11 32.95
N ASP A 432 -21.08 2.01 32.74
CA ASP A 432 -22.52 1.83 32.99
C ASP A 432 -23.32 1.39 31.76
N ARG A 433 -22.67 1.09 30.63
CA ARG A 433 -23.34 0.77 29.35
C ARG A 433 -22.75 -0.45 28.65
N LEU A 434 -23.52 -1.05 27.76
CA LEU A 434 -22.99 -1.96 26.74
C LEU A 434 -22.66 -1.15 25.49
N VAL A 435 -21.51 -1.41 24.89
CA VAL A 435 -21.10 -0.84 23.61
C VAL A 435 -21.06 -1.96 22.59
N ALA A 436 -21.95 -1.87 21.60
CA ALA A 436 -21.88 -2.70 20.42
C ALA A 436 -21.25 -1.89 19.29
N SER A 437 -20.24 -2.45 18.62
CA SER A 437 -19.64 -1.85 17.43
C SER A 437 -19.48 -2.85 16.29
N TRP A 438 -19.77 -2.43 15.07
CA TRP A 438 -19.64 -3.27 13.87
C TRP A 438 -19.35 -2.42 12.63
N PRO A 439 -18.77 -3.00 11.55
CA PRO A 439 -18.44 -2.26 10.34
C PRO A 439 -19.65 -1.58 9.71
N ARG A 440 -19.48 -0.36 9.20
CA ARG A 440 -20.50 0.36 8.43
C ARG A 440 -20.81 -0.29 7.09
N SER A 441 -19.85 -1.03 6.52
CA SER A 441 -20.07 -1.85 5.32
C SER A 441 -21.10 -2.96 5.57
N SER A 442 -21.27 -3.40 6.82
CA SER A 442 -22.27 -4.38 7.22
C SER A 442 -23.68 -3.76 7.36
N ARG A 443 -24.19 -3.17 6.27
CA ARG A 443 -25.56 -2.61 6.17
C ARG A 443 -26.66 -3.63 6.48
N SER A 444 -26.32 -4.91 6.51
CA SER A 444 -27.23 -6.02 6.74
C SER A 444 -27.50 -6.29 8.22
N PHE A 445 -27.05 -5.49 9.20
CA PHE A 445 -27.32 -5.78 10.61
C PHE A 445 -28.16 -4.70 11.29
N LEU A 446 -29.18 -5.13 12.04
CA LEU A 446 -30.00 -4.31 12.93
C LEU A 446 -29.82 -4.81 14.37
N LEU A 447 -29.47 -3.90 15.27
CA LEU A 447 -29.45 -4.20 16.70
C LEU A 447 -30.88 -4.06 17.25
N ALA A 448 -31.35 -5.11 17.91
CA ALA A 448 -32.66 -5.14 18.57
C ALA A 448 -32.53 -5.59 20.03
N THR A 449 -33.54 -5.25 20.83
CA THR A 449 -33.63 -5.62 22.25
C THR A 449 -34.98 -6.23 22.59
N THR A 450 -35.01 -7.04 23.65
CA THR A 450 -36.22 -7.56 24.27
C THR A 450 -36.02 -7.66 25.78
N ASP A 451 -37.10 -7.58 26.54
CA ASP A 451 -37.14 -7.80 27.99
C ASP A 451 -37.63 -9.22 28.35
N ASN A 452 -38.04 -10.02 27.37
CA ASN A 452 -38.57 -11.37 27.57
C ASN A 452 -38.19 -12.34 26.43
N LEU A 453 -37.50 -13.43 26.78
CA LEU A 453 -37.17 -14.52 25.82
C LEU A 453 -38.24 -15.62 25.73
N SER A 454 -39.34 -15.52 26.48
CA SER A 454 -40.44 -16.47 26.39
C SER A 454 -41.20 -16.27 25.07
N PRO A 455 -41.45 -17.33 24.28
CA PRO A 455 -42.20 -17.21 23.03
C PRO A 455 -43.65 -16.71 23.25
N PRO A 456 -44.19 -15.84 22.37
CA PRO A 456 -43.52 -15.22 21.23
C PRO A 456 -42.60 -14.06 21.67
N VAL A 457 -41.35 -14.08 21.21
CA VAL A 457 -40.38 -13.02 21.52
C VAL A 457 -40.57 -11.86 20.56
N SER A 458 -40.86 -10.68 21.12
CA SER A 458 -40.92 -9.43 20.36
C SER A 458 -39.59 -8.68 20.46
N TRP A 459 -38.95 -8.45 19.32
CA TRP A 459 -37.69 -7.72 19.21
C TRP A 459 -37.95 -6.27 18.79
N LEU A 460 -37.46 -5.31 19.58
CA LEU A 460 -37.57 -3.89 19.30
C LEU A 460 -36.25 -3.34 18.71
N PRO A 461 -36.25 -2.72 17.52
CA PRO A 461 -35.07 -2.07 16.97
C PRO A 461 -34.51 -1.00 17.90
N ILE A 462 -33.19 -0.97 18.07
CA ILE A 462 -32.50 0.15 18.72
C ILE A 462 -32.21 1.20 17.65
N ALA A 463 -32.72 2.42 17.84
CA ALA A 463 -32.39 3.53 16.97
C ALA A 463 -30.87 3.77 17.02
N LEU A 464 -30.20 3.65 15.87
CA LEU A 464 -28.74 3.78 15.76
C LEU A 464 -28.32 5.22 16.09
N PRO A 465 -27.56 5.49 17.17
CA PRO A 465 -27.06 6.82 17.42
C PRO A 465 -25.61 6.93 16.94
N SER A 466 -25.37 7.91 16.06
CA SER A 466 -24.09 8.57 15.76
C SER A 466 -22.93 7.76 15.14
N GLU A 467 -22.15 8.46 14.31
CA GLU A 467 -20.92 7.98 13.69
C GLU A 467 -19.85 7.72 14.77
N GLY A 468 -19.34 6.48 14.84
CA GLY A 468 -18.13 6.18 15.59
C GLY A 468 -16.87 6.39 14.73
N PRO A 469 -15.70 6.61 15.35
CA PRO A 469 -14.44 6.67 14.63
C PRO A 469 -14.16 5.37 13.85
N GLY A 470 -13.49 5.49 12.70
CA GLY A 470 -13.01 4.32 11.94
C GLY A 470 -14.04 3.57 11.10
N GLY A 471 -15.17 4.20 10.74
CA GLY A 471 -16.17 3.57 9.86
C GLY A 471 -16.99 2.47 10.54
N LEU A 472 -17.18 2.56 11.86
CA LEU A 472 -18.00 1.68 12.67
C LEU A 472 -19.37 2.32 12.95
N ASN A 473 -20.41 1.50 12.97
CA ASN A 473 -21.61 1.81 13.76
C ASN A 473 -21.27 1.54 15.22
N VAL A 474 -21.59 2.48 16.12
CA VAL A 474 -21.39 2.29 17.56
C VAL A 474 -22.71 2.59 18.26
N VAL A 475 -23.19 1.66 19.07
CA VAL A 475 -24.38 1.86 19.88
C VAL A 475 -24.01 1.74 21.35
N SER A 476 -24.19 2.84 22.08
CA SER A 476 -24.17 2.85 23.54
C SER A 476 -25.54 2.49 24.07
N ILE A 477 -25.61 1.42 24.83
CA ILE A 477 -26.84 0.86 25.37
C ILE A 477 -26.80 1.03 26.89
N LEU A 478 -27.66 1.89 27.43
CA LEU A 478 -27.89 1.95 28.87
C LEU A 478 -28.72 0.73 29.30
N PRO A 479 -28.26 -0.10 30.25
CA PRO A 479 -29.06 -1.15 30.85
C PRO A 479 -30.12 -0.52 31.76
N VAL A 480 -31.21 -0.05 31.16
CA VAL A 480 -32.38 0.42 31.91
C VAL A 480 -33.31 -0.76 32.16
N SER A 481 -33.43 -1.23 33.41
CA SER A 481 -34.14 -2.44 33.88
C SER A 481 -33.21 -3.67 34.04
N PRO A 482 -33.39 -4.51 35.09
CA PRO A 482 -32.40 -5.54 35.45
C PRO A 482 -32.20 -6.66 34.43
N VAL A 483 -33.07 -6.81 33.42
CA VAL A 483 -32.89 -7.84 32.39
C VAL A 483 -33.32 -7.30 31.03
N ARG A 484 -32.35 -7.00 30.17
CA ARG A 484 -32.56 -6.80 28.72
C ARG A 484 -31.68 -7.75 27.95
N PHE A 485 -32.25 -8.42 26.96
CA PHE A 485 -31.54 -9.23 25.99
C PHE A 485 -31.34 -8.43 24.71
N PHE A 486 -30.25 -8.71 24.00
CA PHE A 486 -29.88 -8.04 22.76
C PHE A 486 -29.68 -9.07 21.67
N LYS A 487 -30.13 -8.74 20.46
CA LYS A 487 -29.89 -9.53 19.25
C LYS A 487 -29.41 -8.59 18.16
N LEU A 488 -28.34 -8.98 17.50
CA LEU A 488 -28.00 -8.42 16.20
C LEU A 488 -28.66 -9.31 15.14
N ALA A 489 -29.61 -8.76 14.39
CA ALA A 489 -30.36 -9.49 13.37
C ALA A 489 -29.90 -9.08 11.98
N LEU A 490 -29.80 -10.05 11.06
CA LEU A 490 -29.55 -9.75 9.66
C LEU A 490 -30.83 -9.16 9.03
N ILE A 491 -30.75 -8.03 8.34
CA ILE A 491 -31.85 -7.46 7.57
C ILE A 491 -32.02 -8.31 6.31
N GLY A 492 -33.11 -9.09 6.22
CA GLY A 492 -33.49 -9.83 5.01
C GLY A 492 -32.99 -11.28 4.90
N GLY A 493 -32.43 -11.86 5.97
CA GLY A 493 -32.14 -13.30 6.04
C GLY A 493 -33.06 -14.01 7.03
N ASN A 494 -33.54 -15.21 6.68
CA ASN A 494 -34.36 -16.06 7.56
C ASN A 494 -33.61 -16.47 8.83
#